data_AF-A0AAU0M7L0-F1
#
_entry.id   AF-A0AAU0M7L0-F1
#
_cell.length_a   1.000
_cell.length_b   1.000
_cell.length_c   1.000
_cell.angle_alpha   90.00
_cell.angle_beta   90.00
_cell.angle_gamma   90.00
#
_symmetry.space_group_name_H-M   'P 1'
#
loop_
_entity.id
_entity.type
_entity.pdbx_description
1 polymer ?
#
loop_
_entity_poly.entity_id
_entity_poly.type
_entity_poly.pdbx_seq_one_letter_code
_entity_poly.pdbx_strand_id
1 'polypeptide(L)'
;MTDVTVAEQTGTEVDLYAALGLLDRGATTEEIRGSLRILEVQNRARASRAGATGADARAMLALVDRAKVVFADDDSRMAYDLRLRQTPVAGEAAEPIVDWRGRAWNYYYLQDEGAAGVAARKAREQDPNSAMAFVVSAWVSLLQGDLRQATRESDEAFVLDELAEDTADVHHVRGAVFYSLGAAQETDQPLAPGMMRVPDPVPYRNRQYARALKSFDRALMSASPQEAAEIRWRKALVWEKKEDYRTMYAESLGGLSTGAEMTDFMQQRLVTTLCRAVDLEFRQATPHKEIEGLATYEKQISRSAVPGELRRPVLAYLKTATRRAKKISELDDLKGKGAPFGAEGGAPVKILIAAAVVLVLAQIWAILYFLVAGAVAWAAYAFYMRKEWREVQQRIQQLRKEIGDLNREIAARIDLPIDRESTQRA
;
A
#
# COMPACT_ATOMS: atom_id res chain seq x y z
N MET A 1 -7.52 -0.05 39.10
CA MET A 1 -8.18 1.25 38.84
C MET A 1 -8.16 2.18 40.08
N THR A 2 -7.14 2.04 40.94
CA THR A 2 -7.10 2.73 42.25
C THR A 2 -5.80 3.51 42.49
N ASP A 3 -4.75 3.33 41.67
CA ASP A 3 -3.45 3.99 41.90
C ASP A 3 -3.27 5.34 41.19
N VAL A 4 -4.00 5.59 40.09
CA VAL A 4 -3.80 6.84 39.32
C VAL A 4 -4.39 8.06 40.05
N THR A 5 -5.48 7.87 40.81
CA THR A 5 -6.13 8.92 41.60
C THR A 5 -5.44 9.20 42.94
N VAL A 6 -4.56 8.31 43.41
CA VAL A 6 -3.83 8.50 44.68
C VAL A 6 -2.55 9.32 44.45
N ALA A 7 -1.94 9.26 43.26
CA ALA A 7 -0.75 10.03 42.92
C ALA A 7 -0.99 11.56 42.84
N GLU A 8 -2.23 12.00 42.57
CA GLU A 8 -2.57 13.43 42.63
C GLU A 8 -2.55 14.01 44.07
N GLN A 9 -2.55 13.17 45.10
CA GLN A 9 -2.55 13.61 46.50
C GLN A 9 -1.19 13.54 47.21
N THR A 10 -0.13 13.05 46.56
CA THR A 10 1.18 12.81 47.22
C THR A 10 2.37 13.58 46.64
N GLY A 11 2.19 14.44 45.64
CA GLY A 11 3.26 15.34 45.18
C GLY A 11 4.44 14.64 44.47
N THR A 12 4.27 13.40 44.02
CA THR A 12 5.27 12.67 43.22
C THR A 12 5.04 12.94 41.73
N GLU A 13 5.95 13.71 41.11
CA GLU A 13 5.95 13.92 39.66
C GLU A 13 6.15 12.58 38.94
N VAL A 14 5.20 12.18 38.09
CA VAL A 14 5.30 10.93 37.29
C VAL A 14 6.40 11.10 36.27
N ASP A 15 7.37 10.17 36.24
CA ASP A 15 8.40 10.12 35.20
C ASP A 15 7.78 9.66 33.87
N LEU A 16 7.47 10.63 33.00
CA LEU A 16 6.86 10.43 31.70
C LEU A 16 7.82 9.72 30.73
N TYR A 17 9.14 9.86 30.93
CA TYR A 17 10.12 9.10 30.15
C TYR A 17 9.99 7.59 30.46
N ALA A 18 9.90 7.25 31.74
CA ALA A 18 9.77 5.87 32.18
C ALA A 18 8.37 5.28 31.91
N ALA A 19 7.31 6.08 32.13
CA ALA A 19 5.91 5.66 32.02
C ALA A 19 5.48 5.42 30.57
N LEU A 20 5.93 6.27 29.63
CA LEU A 20 5.66 6.06 28.20
C LEU A 20 6.66 5.09 27.56
N GLY A 21 7.80 4.82 28.22
CA GLY A 21 8.77 3.80 27.82
C GLY A 21 9.41 4.02 26.44
N LEU A 22 9.22 5.19 25.85
CA LEU A 22 9.60 5.54 24.47
C LEU A 22 10.37 6.85 24.34
N LEU A 23 10.44 7.61 25.42
CA LEU A 23 11.11 8.90 25.37
C LEU A 23 12.54 8.66 25.83
N ASP A 24 13.47 8.79 24.89
CA ASP A 24 14.88 8.91 25.24
C ASP A 24 15.11 10.31 25.83
N ARG A 25 15.73 10.36 27.01
CA ARG A 25 16.12 11.64 27.64
C ARG A 25 17.16 12.38 26.79
N GLY A 26 17.87 11.69 25.90
CA GLY A 26 18.80 12.25 24.92
C GLY A 26 18.17 12.70 23.60
N ALA A 27 16.92 12.34 23.30
CA ALA A 27 16.25 12.75 22.07
C ALA A 27 15.93 14.25 22.07
N THR A 28 15.82 14.86 20.89
CA THR A 28 15.35 16.23 20.73
C THR A 28 13.85 16.35 21.05
N THR A 29 13.39 17.55 21.38
CA THR A 29 11.97 17.77 21.71
C THR A 29 11.05 17.48 20.52
N GLU A 30 11.49 17.73 19.28
CA GLU A 30 10.69 17.40 18.10
C GLU A 30 10.59 15.88 17.87
N GLU A 31 11.66 15.11 18.12
CA GLU A 31 11.61 13.64 18.05
C GLU A 31 10.65 13.07 19.10
N ILE A 32 10.68 13.59 20.33
CA ILE A 32 9.73 13.23 21.39
C ILE A 32 8.29 13.51 20.93
N ARG A 33 8.02 14.69 20.36
CA ARG A 33 6.69 15.04 19.83
C ARG A 33 6.25 14.12 18.69
N GLY A 34 7.17 13.72 17.82
CA GLY A 34 6.94 12.71 16.79
C GLY A 34 6.46 11.38 17.38
N SER A 35 7.19 10.86 18.37
CA SER A 35 6.83 9.63 19.09
C SER A 35 5.48 9.73 19.80
N LEU A 36 5.16 10.87 20.40
CA LEU A 36 3.85 11.10 21.04
C LEU A 36 2.69 11.06 20.05
N ARG A 37 2.84 11.58 18.82
CA ARG A 37 1.80 11.50 17.78
C ARG A 37 1.53 10.04 17.38
N ILE A 38 2.59 9.24 17.24
CA ILE A 38 2.47 7.81 16.92
C ILE A 38 1.71 7.08 18.03
N LEU A 39 2.12 7.29 19.29
CA LEU A 39 1.47 6.69 20.47
C LEU A 39 -0.01 7.06 20.57
N GLU A 40 -0.34 8.32 20.32
CA GLU A 40 -1.71 8.80 20.39
C GLU A 40 -2.60 8.08 19.38
N VAL A 41 -2.21 8.04 18.10
CA VAL A 41 -3.06 7.45 17.06
C VAL A 41 -3.31 5.96 17.34
N GLN A 42 -2.28 5.25 17.79
CA GLN A 42 -2.38 3.82 18.11
C GLN A 42 -3.26 3.55 19.32
N ASN A 43 -3.08 4.33 20.39
CA ASN A 43 -3.88 4.14 21.60
C ASN A 43 -5.31 4.65 21.43
N ARG A 44 -5.59 5.63 20.56
CA ARG A 44 -6.96 6.03 20.19
C ARG A 44 -7.74 4.87 19.57
N ALA A 45 -7.11 4.11 18.67
CA ALA A 45 -7.73 2.93 18.06
C ALA A 45 -8.13 1.90 19.13
N ARG A 46 -7.21 1.58 20.03
CA ARG A 46 -7.41 0.58 21.10
C ARG A 46 -8.35 1.09 22.20
N ALA A 47 -8.35 2.39 22.50
CA ALA A 47 -9.16 3.01 23.54
C ALA A 47 -10.67 2.92 23.28
N SER A 48 -11.07 2.72 22.02
CA SER A 48 -12.46 2.50 21.64
C SER A 48 -13.01 1.14 22.08
N ARG A 49 -12.13 0.20 22.45
CA ARG A 49 -12.51 -1.16 22.85
C ARG A 49 -13.08 -1.20 24.26
N ALA A 50 -13.96 -2.18 24.48
CA ALA A 50 -14.41 -2.57 25.81
C ALA A 50 -13.34 -3.46 26.50
N GLY A 51 -13.45 -3.65 27.81
CA GLY A 51 -12.54 -4.52 28.57
C GLY A 51 -11.20 -3.89 28.94
N ALA A 52 -10.27 -4.74 29.39
CA ALA A 52 -8.96 -4.34 29.91
C ALA A 52 -8.11 -3.62 28.85
N THR A 53 -8.05 -4.15 27.63
CA THR A 53 -7.28 -3.58 26.52
C THR A 53 -7.67 -2.14 26.20
N GLY A 54 -8.97 -1.81 26.23
CA GLY A 54 -9.43 -0.43 26.04
C GLY A 54 -9.18 0.47 27.25
N ALA A 55 -9.25 -0.07 28.46
CA ALA A 55 -8.93 0.68 29.68
C ALA A 55 -7.44 1.08 29.73
N ASP A 56 -6.54 0.16 29.36
CA ASP A 56 -5.11 0.41 29.30
C ASP A 56 -4.77 1.47 28.25
N ALA A 57 -5.40 1.39 27.08
CA ALA A 57 -5.20 2.39 26.02
C ALA A 57 -5.70 3.79 26.42
N ARG A 58 -6.81 3.89 27.16
CA ARG A 58 -7.29 5.18 27.71
C ARG A 58 -6.33 5.74 28.76
N ALA A 59 -5.76 4.90 29.63
CA ALA A 59 -4.74 5.31 30.58
C ALA A 59 -3.47 5.82 29.87
N MET A 60 -3.06 5.13 28.80
CA MET A 60 -1.92 5.55 27.97
C MET A 60 -2.17 6.90 27.28
N LEU A 61 -3.38 7.15 26.77
CA LEU A 61 -3.74 8.44 26.18
C LEU A 61 -3.66 9.58 27.19
N ALA A 62 -4.09 9.37 28.44
CA ALA A 62 -3.97 10.38 29.49
C ALA A 62 -2.50 10.75 29.77
N LEU A 63 -1.59 9.77 29.73
CA LEU A 63 -0.15 10.02 29.85
C LEU A 63 0.40 10.78 28.62
N VAL A 64 -0.06 10.43 27.41
CA VAL A 64 0.33 11.12 26.17
C VAL A 64 -0.13 12.58 26.19
N ASP A 65 -1.35 12.87 26.65
CA ASP A 65 -1.87 14.23 26.75
C ASP A 65 -1.04 15.08 27.73
N ARG A 66 -0.69 14.52 28.89
CA ARG A 66 0.22 15.19 29.84
C ARG A 66 1.60 15.42 29.23
N ALA A 67 2.14 14.43 28.53
CA ALA A 67 3.45 14.53 27.88
C ALA A 67 3.47 15.59 26.76
N LYS A 68 2.40 15.77 26.00
CA LYS A 68 2.31 16.83 24.98
C LYS A 68 2.40 18.23 25.57
N VAL A 69 1.89 18.43 26.78
CA VAL A 69 2.01 19.71 27.50
C VAL A 69 3.45 19.91 27.99
N VAL A 70 4.05 18.85 28.55
CA VAL A 70 5.42 18.89 29.09
C VAL A 70 6.48 19.06 27.99
N PHE A 71 6.32 18.38 26.86
CA PHE A 71 7.25 18.39 25.73
C PHE A 71 6.74 19.27 24.57
N ALA A 72 6.04 20.36 24.90
CA ALA A 72 5.57 21.33 23.91
C ALA A 72 6.73 22.08 23.25
N ASP A 73 7.71 22.48 24.07
CA ASP A 73 8.93 23.20 23.69
C ASP A 73 10.11 22.88 24.62
N ASP A 74 11.29 23.40 24.29
CA ASP A 74 12.52 23.12 25.04
C ASP A 74 12.49 23.71 26.46
N ASP A 75 11.81 24.85 26.66
CA ASP A 75 11.70 25.51 27.96
C ASP A 75 10.80 24.71 28.92
N SER A 76 9.64 24.25 28.42
CA SER A 76 8.70 23.42 29.18
C SER A 76 9.31 22.08 29.58
N ARG A 77 10.07 21.47 28.65
CA ARG A 77 10.83 20.24 28.90
C ARG A 77 11.91 20.46 29.95
N MET A 78 12.72 21.51 29.81
CA MET A 78 13.79 21.79 30.76
C MET A 78 13.24 22.04 32.18
N ALA A 79 12.12 22.75 32.30
CA ALA A 79 11.44 22.95 33.58
C ALA A 79 10.95 21.62 34.18
N TYR A 80 10.42 20.72 33.37
CA TYR A 80 10.02 19.38 33.80
C TYR A 80 11.21 18.51 34.23
N ASP A 81 12.30 18.49 33.46
CA ASP A 81 13.52 17.76 33.79
C ASP A 81 14.12 18.23 35.11
N LEU A 82 14.06 19.54 35.39
CA LEU A 82 14.46 20.11 36.68
C LEU A 82 13.56 19.65 37.82
N ARG A 83 12.23 19.62 37.64
CA ARG A 83 11.29 19.09 38.64
C ARG A 83 11.57 17.60 38.92
N LEU A 84 11.78 16.81 37.87
CA LEU A 84 12.05 15.37 38.00
C LEU A 84 13.34 15.08 38.80
N ARG A 85 14.35 15.95 38.70
CA ARG A 85 15.58 15.87 39.50
C ARG A 85 15.39 16.29 40.96
N GLN A 86 14.38 17.10 41.25
CA GLN A 86 14.08 17.62 42.59
C GLN A 86 13.12 16.72 43.38
N THR A 87 12.38 15.83 42.71
CA THR A 87 11.51 14.85 43.35
C THR A 87 12.38 13.85 44.15
N PRO A 88 12.20 13.74 45.49
CA PRO A 88 12.87 12.70 46.26
C PRO A 88 12.46 11.34 45.71
N VAL A 89 13.43 10.43 45.49
CA VAL A 89 13.13 9.03 45.18
C VAL A 89 12.32 8.50 46.36
N ALA A 90 11.00 8.39 46.19
CA ALA A 90 10.12 7.86 47.23
C ALA A 90 10.66 6.47 47.61
N GLY A 91 11.09 6.33 48.87
CA GLY A 91 11.75 5.13 49.37
C GLY A 91 10.88 3.89 49.16
N GLU A 92 11.52 2.81 48.73
CA GLU A 92 11.02 1.41 48.69
C GLU A 92 9.51 1.25 48.43
N ALA A 93 8.95 2.05 47.53
CA ALA A 93 7.71 1.69 46.86
C ALA A 93 8.05 0.50 45.97
N ALA A 94 7.30 -0.60 46.11
CA ALA A 94 7.43 -1.80 45.30
C ALA A 94 7.76 -1.41 43.85
N GLU A 95 8.87 -1.94 43.31
CA GLU A 95 9.34 -1.57 41.98
C GLU A 95 8.14 -1.50 41.02
N PRO A 96 7.88 -0.34 40.39
CA PRO A 96 6.69 -0.18 39.57
C PRO A 96 6.72 -1.29 38.51
N ILE A 97 5.70 -2.15 38.54
CA ILE A 97 5.57 -3.27 37.61
C ILE A 97 5.67 -2.68 36.20
N VAL A 98 6.78 -2.97 35.53
CA VAL A 98 7.06 -2.42 34.21
C VAL A 98 6.05 -3.00 33.23
N ASP A 99 5.31 -2.16 32.50
CA ASP A 99 4.45 -2.62 31.41
C ASP A 99 5.30 -3.04 30.21
N TRP A 100 5.82 -4.27 30.27
CA TRP A 100 6.63 -4.84 29.19
C TRP A 100 5.85 -5.01 27.90
N ARG A 101 4.53 -5.24 27.96
CA ARG A 101 3.66 -5.38 26.79
C ARG A 101 3.51 -4.03 26.07
N GLY A 102 3.22 -2.96 26.80
CA GLY A 102 3.17 -1.61 26.25
C GLY A 102 4.51 -1.22 25.61
N ARG A 103 5.62 -1.46 26.32
CA ARG A 103 6.98 -1.23 25.79
C ARG A 103 7.29 -2.03 24.53
N ALA A 104 6.83 -3.28 24.44
CA ALA A 104 7.03 -4.10 23.25
C ALA A 104 6.32 -3.51 22.02
N TRP A 105 5.05 -3.09 22.16
CA TRP A 105 4.32 -2.43 21.09
C TRP A 105 5.00 -1.15 20.63
N ASN A 106 5.40 -0.37 21.62
CA ASN A 106 6.11 0.88 21.44
C ASN A 106 7.39 0.70 20.60
N TYR A 107 8.27 -0.23 20.97
CA TYR A 107 9.48 -0.53 20.20
C TYR A 107 9.17 -1.14 18.83
N TYR A 108 8.15 -1.99 18.71
CA TYR A 108 7.71 -2.56 17.44
C TYR A 108 7.33 -1.46 16.44
N TYR A 109 6.57 -0.46 16.88
CA TYR A 109 6.16 0.65 16.02
C TYR A 109 7.30 1.61 15.67
N LEU A 110 8.31 1.72 16.53
CA LEU A 110 9.56 2.40 16.20
C LEU A 110 10.51 1.56 15.33
N GLN A 111 10.15 0.32 15.02
CA GLN A 111 10.98 -0.64 14.27
C GLN A 111 12.32 -0.96 14.98
N ASP A 112 12.40 -0.80 16.30
CA ASP A 112 13.54 -1.28 17.09
C ASP A 112 13.35 -2.77 17.40
N GLU A 113 13.70 -3.60 16.43
CA GLU A 113 13.55 -5.06 16.46
C GLU A 113 14.19 -5.70 17.70
N GLY A 114 15.36 -5.20 18.13
CA GLY A 114 16.11 -5.74 19.25
C GLY A 114 15.42 -5.45 20.58
N ALA A 115 15.09 -4.18 20.83
CA ALA A 115 14.40 -3.78 22.05
C ALA A 115 12.99 -4.37 22.12
N ALA A 116 12.28 -4.41 21.00
CA ALA A 116 10.95 -5.00 20.91
C ALA A 116 10.98 -6.49 21.25
N GLY A 117 11.99 -7.24 20.77
CA GLY A 117 12.15 -8.66 21.06
C GLY A 117 12.38 -8.94 22.55
N VAL A 118 13.22 -8.14 23.19
CA VAL A 118 13.47 -8.28 24.64
C VAL A 118 12.22 -7.92 25.44
N ALA A 119 11.55 -6.82 25.12
CA ALA A 119 10.34 -6.39 25.81
C ALA A 119 9.20 -7.40 25.63
N ALA A 120 9.01 -7.93 24.42
CA ALA A 120 8.00 -8.95 24.14
C ALA A 120 8.25 -10.24 24.93
N ARG A 121 9.52 -10.68 25.03
CA ARG A 121 9.88 -11.84 25.87
C ARG A 121 9.57 -11.58 27.34
N LYS A 122 9.96 -10.43 27.88
CA LYS A 122 9.65 -10.06 29.26
C LYS A 122 8.15 -9.96 29.53
N ALA A 123 7.36 -9.50 28.56
CA ALA A 123 5.90 -9.47 28.67
C ALA A 123 5.33 -10.88 28.83
N ARG A 124 5.84 -11.88 28.09
CA ARG A 124 5.45 -13.29 28.24
C ARG A 124 5.91 -13.92 29.54
N GLU A 125 7.10 -13.55 30.03
CA GLU A 125 7.59 -14.02 31.34
C GLU A 125 6.75 -13.46 32.49
N GLN A 126 6.31 -12.20 32.37
CA GLN A 126 5.47 -11.53 33.35
C GLN A 126 4.04 -12.05 33.36
N ASP A 127 3.45 -12.31 32.20
CA ASP A 127 2.12 -12.88 32.07
C ASP A 127 2.08 -14.00 31.00
N PRO A 128 2.39 -15.25 31.39
CA PRO A 128 2.47 -16.38 30.47
C PRO A 128 1.13 -16.78 29.84
N ASN A 129 -0.01 -16.34 30.38
CA ASN A 129 -1.33 -16.69 29.88
C ASN A 129 -1.98 -15.54 29.09
N SER A 130 -1.25 -14.43 28.89
CA SER A 130 -1.77 -13.30 28.10
C SER A 130 -1.70 -13.58 26.60
N ALA A 131 -2.86 -13.72 25.96
CA ALA A 131 -2.95 -13.76 24.50
C ALA A 131 -2.24 -12.55 23.85
N MET A 132 -2.41 -11.36 24.43
CA MET A 132 -1.80 -10.13 23.92
C MET A 132 -0.28 -10.07 24.06
N ALA A 133 0.31 -10.71 25.07
CA ALA A 133 1.77 -10.85 25.15
C ALA A 133 2.29 -11.68 23.96
N PHE A 134 1.58 -12.75 23.58
CA PHE A 134 1.93 -13.53 22.40
C PHE A 134 1.62 -12.83 21.07
N VAL A 135 0.56 -12.02 20.98
CA VAL A 135 0.27 -11.21 19.78
C VAL A 135 1.43 -10.26 19.46
N VAL A 136 1.87 -9.46 20.43
CA VAL A 136 2.98 -8.51 20.18
C VAL A 136 4.28 -9.25 19.87
N SER A 137 4.48 -10.41 20.48
CA SER A 137 5.63 -11.28 20.19
C SER A 137 5.62 -11.76 18.74
N ALA A 138 4.48 -12.25 18.25
CA ALA A 138 4.35 -12.70 16.88
C ALA A 138 4.58 -11.58 15.86
N TRP A 139 4.11 -10.36 16.13
CA TRP A 139 4.40 -9.19 15.30
C TRP A 139 5.89 -8.83 15.28
N VAL A 140 6.56 -8.89 16.43
CA VAL A 140 8.00 -8.66 16.52
C VAL A 140 8.78 -9.76 15.80
N SER A 141 8.37 -11.02 15.92
CA SER A 141 8.97 -12.13 15.19
C SER A 141 8.80 -12.01 13.68
N LEU A 142 7.65 -11.49 13.21
CA LEU A 142 7.46 -11.14 11.78
C LEU A 142 8.42 -10.04 11.34
N LEU A 143 8.56 -8.99 12.15
CA LEU A 143 9.48 -7.88 11.87
C LEU A 143 10.94 -8.37 11.76
N GLN A 144 11.34 -9.29 12.63
CA GLN A 144 12.66 -9.94 12.63
C GLN A 144 12.82 -10.98 11.49
N GLY A 145 11.76 -11.29 10.75
CA GLY A 145 11.76 -12.32 9.71
C GLY A 145 11.77 -13.77 10.23
N ASP A 146 11.60 -14.01 11.53
CA ASP A 146 11.49 -15.36 12.09
C ASP A 146 10.06 -15.89 11.99
N LEU A 147 9.72 -16.37 10.78
CA LEU A 147 8.40 -16.93 10.48
C LEU A 147 8.05 -18.15 11.34
N ARG A 148 9.04 -18.91 11.83
CA ARG A 148 8.76 -20.06 12.69
C ARG A 148 8.33 -19.64 14.07
N GLN A 149 9.06 -18.68 14.65
CA GLN A 149 8.73 -18.11 15.95
C GLN A 149 7.38 -17.40 15.87
N ALA A 150 7.16 -16.58 14.84
CA ALA A 150 5.90 -15.88 14.61
C ALA A 150 4.70 -16.84 14.51
N THR A 151 4.88 -17.99 13.81
CA THR A 151 3.84 -19.02 13.73
C THR A 151 3.49 -19.56 15.11
N ARG A 152 4.48 -20.00 15.88
CA ARG A 152 4.26 -20.52 17.24
C ARG A 152 3.57 -19.51 18.13
N GLU A 153 4.06 -18.28 18.16
CA GLU A 153 3.50 -17.22 19.01
C GLU A 153 2.07 -16.85 18.58
N SER A 154 1.78 -16.82 17.28
CA SER A 154 0.42 -16.53 16.79
C SER A 154 -0.58 -17.66 17.07
N ASP A 155 -0.12 -18.92 17.08
CA ASP A 155 -0.97 -20.06 17.44
C ASP A 155 -1.16 -20.17 18.96
N GLU A 156 -0.16 -19.82 19.77
CA GLU A 156 -0.30 -19.73 21.23
C GLU A 156 -1.30 -18.63 21.62
N ALA A 157 -1.18 -17.42 21.03
CA ALA A 157 -2.14 -16.34 21.22
C ALA A 157 -3.58 -16.77 20.89
N PHE A 158 -3.74 -17.60 19.86
CA PHE A 158 -5.04 -18.13 19.46
C PHE A 158 -5.62 -19.14 20.44
N VAL A 159 -4.78 -19.99 21.03
CA VAL A 159 -5.21 -20.94 22.05
C VAL A 159 -5.59 -20.20 23.33
N LEU A 160 -4.84 -19.16 23.70
CA LEU A 160 -5.07 -18.37 24.91
C LEU A 160 -6.27 -17.41 24.83
N ASP A 161 -6.74 -17.03 23.64
CA ASP A 161 -7.94 -16.20 23.44
C ASP A 161 -9.25 -17.02 23.61
N GLU A 162 -9.35 -17.79 24.70
CA GLU A 162 -10.51 -18.67 24.96
C GLU A 162 -11.81 -17.88 25.13
N LEU A 163 -11.72 -16.65 25.65
CA LEU A 163 -12.85 -15.76 25.91
C LEU A 163 -13.19 -14.84 24.73
N ALA A 164 -12.42 -14.88 23.64
CA ALA A 164 -12.61 -14.06 22.44
C ALA A 164 -12.58 -12.54 22.72
N GLU A 165 -11.89 -12.10 23.77
CA GLU A 165 -11.80 -10.68 24.14
C GLU A 165 -10.83 -9.93 23.21
N ASP A 166 -9.79 -10.60 22.73
CA ASP A 166 -8.74 -10.01 21.87
C ASP A 166 -8.78 -10.57 20.43
N THR A 167 -9.93 -11.12 20.03
CA THR A 167 -10.14 -11.79 18.73
C THR A 167 -9.70 -10.96 17.52
N ALA A 168 -9.90 -9.64 17.56
CA ALA A 168 -9.46 -8.76 16.47
C ALA A 168 -7.94 -8.83 16.28
N ASP A 169 -7.16 -8.66 17.35
CA ASP A 169 -5.69 -8.62 17.31
C ASP A 169 -5.08 -9.99 17.03
N VAL A 170 -5.63 -11.03 17.68
CA VAL A 170 -5.19 -12.43 17.52
C VAL A 170 -5.37 -12.87 16.07
N HIS A 171 -6.54 -12.62 15.48
CA HIS A 171 -6.76 -12.99 14.08
C HIS A 171 -6.03 -12.06 13.10
N HIS A 172 -5.80 -10.79 13.47
CA HIS A 172 -5.01 -9.88 12.65
C HIS A 172 -3.56 -10.39 12.49
N VAL A 173 -2.88 -10.72 13.59
CA VAL A 173 -1.49 -11.22 13.54
C VAL A 173 -1.40 -12.57 12.84
N ARG A 174 -2.37 -13.49 13.07
CA ARG A 174 -2.41 -14.77 12.36
C ARG A 174 -2.60 -14.59 10.85
N GLY A 175 -3.43 -13.65 10.45
CA GLY A 175 -3.62 -13.30 9.04
C GLY A 175 -2.31 -12.88 8.39
N ALA A 176 -1.55 -12.02 9.09
CA ALA A 176 -0.22 -11.60 8.64
C ALA A 176 0.75 -12.79 8.55
N VAL A 177 0.86 -13.62 9.60
CA VAL A 177 1.71 -14.82 9.58
C VAL A 177 1.40 -15.74 8.41
N PHE A 178 0.13 -16.03 8.13
CA PHE A 178 -0.23 -16.86 6.98
C PHE A 178 0.10 -16.20 5.64
N TYR A 179 -0.07 -14.88 5.53
CA TYR A 179 0.38 -14.15 4.34
C TYR A 179 1.89 -14.29 4.15
N SER A 180 2.70 -14.07 5.17
CA SER A 180 4.17 -14.14 5.11
C SER A 180 4.66 -15.56 4.81
N LEU A 181 4.01 -16.59 5.37
CA LEU A 181 4.28 -18.00 5.04
C LEU A 181 4.01 -18.32 3.56
N GLY A 182 2.94 -17.76 2.99
CA GLY A 182 2.65 -17.90 1.56
C GLY A 182 3.67 -17.16 0.71
N ALA A 183 3.99 -15.91 1.08
CA ALA A 183 4.95 -15.05 0.37
C ALA A 183 6.37 -15.62 0.38
N ALA A 184 6.81 -16.22 1.48
CA ALA A 184 8.14 -16.84 1.60
C ALA A 184 8.37 -18.02 0.63
N GLN A 185 7.30 -18.67 0.16
CA GLN A 185 7.41 -19.70 -0.88
C GLN A 185 7.52 -19.13 -2.31
N GLU A 186 7.27 -17.83 -2.49
CA GLU A 186 7.46 -17.15 -3.78
C GLU A 186 8.91 -16.71 -3.99
N THR A 187 9.61 -16.40 -2.90
CA THR A 187 10.93 -15.81 -2.96
C THR A 187 11.99 -16.89 -3.14
N ASP A 188 12.98 -16.61 -3.98
CA ASP A 188 14.19 -17.43 -4.07
C ASP A 188 15.15 -17.28 -2.87
N GLN A 189 14.74 -16.51 -1.86
CA GLN A 189 15.52 -16.28 -0.66
C GLN A 189 15.68 -17.57 0.18
N PRO A 190 16.77 -17.68 0.96
CA PRO A 190 16.94 -18.75 1.93
C PRO A 190 15.85 -18.65 2.99
N LEU A 191 15.13 -19.74 3.21
CA LEU A 191 14.21 -19.84 4.34
C LEU A 191 15.00 -19.84 5.66
N ALA A 192 14.37 -19.40 6.76
CA ALA A 192 14.98 -19.43 8.09
C ALA A 192 15.54 -20.82 8.44
N PRO A 193 16.66 -20.92 9.20
CA PRO A 193 17.37 -22.18 9.47
C PRO A 193 16.46 -23.33 9.94
N GLY A 194 16.25 -24.36 9.12
CA GLY A 194 15.38 -25.53 9.37
C GLY A 194 13.95 -25.45 8.82
N MET A 195 13.63 -24.44 8.00
CA MET A 195 12.43 -24.41 7.18
C MET A 195 12.84 -25.01 5.84
N MET A 196 12.13 -26.06 5.43
CA MET A 196 12.36 -26.68 4.14
C MET A 196 11.37 -26.09 3.14
N ARG A 197 11.84 -25.78 1.91
CA ARG A 197 10.92 -25.44 0.81
C ARG A 197 9.97 -26.61 0.60
N VAL A 198 8.69 -26.30 0.46
CA VAL A 198 7.69 -27.35 0.23
C VAL A 198 7.91 -27.91 -1.18
N PRO A 199 7.86 -29.24 -1.39
CA PRO A 199 8.08 -29.86 -2.70
C PRO A 199 7.17 -29.34 -3.82
N ASP A 200 5.96 -28.90 -3.46
CA ASP A 200 5.05 -28.18 -4.35
C ASP A 200 4.58 -26.87 -3.68
N PRO A 201 5.19 -25.71 -4.02
CA PRO A 201 4.96 -24.46 -3.31
C PRO A 201 3.60 -23.84 -3.64
N VAL A 202 3.01 -24.11 -4.81
CA VAL A 202 1.79 -23.42 -5.27
C VAL A 202 0.55 -23.81 -4.45
N PRO A 203 0.22 -25.10 -4.23
CA PRO A 203 -0.91 -25.49 -3.40
C PRO A 203 -0.74 -25.05 -1.93
N TYR A 204 0.48 -25.16 -1.40
CA TYR A 204 0.78 -24.71 -0.04
C TYR A 204 0.54 -23.21 0.11
N ARG A 205 1.12 -22.39 -0.78
CA ARG A 205 0.96 -20.94 -0.79
C ARG A 205 -0.51 -20.54 -0.88
N ASN A 206 -1.26 -21.13 -1.82
CA ASN A 206 -2.68 -20.87 -1.98
C ASN A 206 -3.49 -21.20 -0.72
N ARG A 207 -3.12 -22.28 -0.02
CA ARG A 207 -3.71 -22.65 1.28
C ARG A 207 -3.39 -21.61 2.36
N GLN A 208 -2.16 -21.12 2.42
CA GLN A 208 -1.81 -20.08 3.40
C GLN A 208 -2.54 -18.77 3.12
N TYR A 209 -2.64 -18.33 1.87
CA TYR A 209 -3.45 -17.15 1.51
C TYR A 209 -4.93 -17.33 1.86
N ALA A 210 -5.51 -18.52 1.66
CA ALA A 210 -6.88 -18.78 2.09
C ALA A 210 -7.05 -18.70 3.62
N ARG A 211 -6.06 -19.19 4.39
CA ARG A 211 -6.05 -19.05 5.85
C ARG A 211 -5.88 -17.59 6.27
N ALA A 212 -5.02 -16.83 5.60
CA ALA A 212 -4.81 -15.41 5.84
C ALA A 212 -6.12 -14.63 5.68
N LEU A 213 -6.84 -14.83 4.56
CA LEU A 213 -8.13 -14.20 4.30
C LEU A 213 -9.16 -14.54 5.39
N LYS A 214 -9.28 -15.82 5.77
CA LYS A 214 -10.20 -16.24 6.84
C LYS A 214 -9.87 -15.58 8.18
N SER A 215 -8.59 -15.44 8.51
CA SER A 215 -8.16 -14.74 9.72
C SER A 215 -8.48 -13.25 9.63
N PHE A 216 -8.17 -12.55 8.53
CA PHE A 216 -8.53 -11.14 8.40
C PHE A 216 -10.05 -10.91 8.44
N ASP A 217 -10.86 -11.80 7.85
CA ASP A 217 -12.33 -11.72 7.97
C ASP A 217 -12.80 -11.84 9.41
N ARG A 218 -12.20 -12.74 10.20
CA ARG A 218 -12.49 -12.88 11.63
C ARG A 218 -12.05 -11.65 12.42
N ALA A 219 -10.88 -11.09 12.10
CA ALA A 219 -10.40 -9.87 12.73
C ALA A 219 -11.35 -8.69 12.48
N LEU A 220 -11.83 -8.53 11.24
CA LEU A 220 -12.76 -7.47 10.85
C LEU A 220 -14.13 -7.55 11.53
N MET A 221 -14.56 -8.71 12.03
CA MET A 221 -15.82 -8.85 12.76
C MET A 221 -15.79 -8.14 14.12
N SER A 222 -14.62 -8.02 14.73
CA SER A 222 -14.44 -7.45 16.07
C SER A 222 -13.56 -6.18 16.08
N ALA A 223 -13.06 -5.75 14.92
CA ALA A 223 -12.16 -4.62 14.80
C ALA A 223 -12.87 -3.27 14.97
N SER A 224 -12.19 -2.32 15.60
CA SER A 224 -12.62 -0.91 15.55
C SER A 224 -12.47 -0.33 14.13
N PRO A 225 -13.18 0.76 13.78
CA PRO A 225 -13.00 1.43 12.49
C PRO A 225 -11.55 1.80 12.17
N GLN A 226 -10.75 2.15 13.20
CA GLN A 226 -9.34 2.48 13.09
C GLN A 226 -8.50 1.24 12.70
N GLU A 227 -8.74 0.10 13.36
CA GLU A 227 -8.03 -1.16 13.08
C GLU A 227 -8.44 -1.76 11.74
N ALA A 228 -9.71 -1.60 11.37
CA ALA A 228 -10.25 -2.10 10.12
C ALA A 228 -9.49 -1.57 8.90
N ALA A 229 -8.95 -0.33 8.96
CA ALA A 229 -8.16 0.24 7.87
C ALA A 229 -6.87 -0.56 7.60
N GLU A 230 -6.11 -0.89 8.65
CA GLU A 230 -4.89 -1.69 8.51
C GLU A 230 -5.18 -3.14 8.12
N ILE A 231 -6.18 -3.76 8.76
CA ILE A 231 -6.56 -5.15 8.46
C ILE A 231 -7.00 -5.27 6.99
N ARG A 232 -7.81 -4.34 6.48
CA ARG A 232 -8.23 -4.33 5.07
C ARG A 232 -7.07 -4.10 4.12
N TRP A 233 -6.14 -3.21 4.46
CA TRP A 233 -4.93 -3.01 3.67
C TRP A 233 -4.11 -4.31 3.55
N ARG A 234 -3.85 -5.00 4.67
CA ARG A 234 -3.14 -6.30 4.66
C ARG A 234 -3.93 -7.37 3.90
N LYS A 235 -5.25 -7.40 4.04
CA LYS A 235 -6.13 -8.29 3.27
C LYS A 235 -6.03 -8.01 1.76
N ALA A 236 -5.91 -6.75 1.35
CA ALA A 236 -5.70 -6.37 -0.04
C ALA A 236 -4.37 -6.91 -0.60
N LEU A 237 -3.30 -6.95 0.21
CA LEU A 237 -2.02 -7.57 -0.19
C LEU A 237 -2.17 -9.07 -0.49
N VAL A 238 -3.02 -9.78 0.25
CA VAL A 238 -3.32 -11.19 -0.05
C VAL A 238 -4.02 -11.33 -1.40
N TRP A 239 -4.96 -10.44 -1.71
CA TRP A 239 -5.65 -10.43 -3.00
C TRP A 239 -4.75 -10.08 -4.17
N GLU A 240 -3.76 -9.21 -3.96
CA GLU A 240 -2.70 -8.98 -4.94
C GLU A 240 -1.99 -10.29 -5.32
N LYS A 241 -1.61 -11.10 -4.32
CA LYS A 241 -0.96 -12.40 -4.54
C LYS A 241 -1.86 -13.45 -5.18
N LYS A 242 -3.17 -13.30 -5.05
CA LYS A 242 -4.16 -14.15 -5.71
C LYS A 242 -4.60 -13.62 -7.08
N GLU A 243 -4.02 -12.50 -7.53
CA GLU A 243 -4.34 -11.83 -8.81
C GLU A 243 -5.81 -11.41 -8.94
N ASP A 244 -6.51 -11.23 -7.81
CA ASP A 244 -7.87 -10.67 -7.79
C ASP A 244 -7.81 -9.18 -7.46
N TYR A 245 -7.50 -8.40 -8.49
CA TYR A 245 -7.28 -6.96 -8.36
C TYR A 245 -8.57 -6.17 -8.08
N ARG A 246 -9.73 -6.71 -8.43
CA ARG A 246 -11.03 -6.09 -8.11
C ARG A 246 -11.30 -6.15 -6.62
N THR A 247 -11.05 -7.31 -6.01
CA THR A 247 -11.22 -7.48 -4.57
C THR A 247 -10.12 -6.71 -3.81
N MET A 248 -8.88 -6.68 -4.33
CA MET A 248 -7.81 -5.82 -3.80
C MET A 248 -8.22 -4.34 -3.78
N TYR A 249 -8.82 -3.84 -4.86
CA TYR A 249 -9.36 -2.48 -4.94
C TYR A 249 -10.48 -2.26 -3.91
N ALA A 250 -11.45 -3.18 -3.84
CA ALA A 250 -12.59 -3.07 -2.94
C ALA A 250 -12.18 -3.04 -1.46
N GLU A 251 -11.20 -3.86 -1.05
CA GLU A 251 -10.67 -3.84 0.31
C GLU A 251 -9.96 -2.53 0.63
N SER A 252 -9.13 -2.03 -0.28
CA SER A 252 -8.43 -0.75 -0.11
C SER A 252 -9.42 0.42 -0.04
N LEU A 253 -10.44 0.41 -0.89
CA LEU A 253 -11.52 1.41 -0.87
C LEU A 253 -12.32 1.33 0.45
N GLY A 254 -12.59 0.13 0.93
CA GLY A 254 -13.23 -0.11 2.23
C GLY A 254 -12.42 0.45 3.39
N GLY A 255 -11.09 0.27 3.36
CA GLY A 255 -10.16 0.83 4.35
C GLY A 255 -10.17 2.36 4.37
N LEU A 256 -10.21 3.01 3.20
CA LEU A 256 -10.32 4.47 3.11
C LEU A 256 -11.71 5.01 3.50
N SER A 257 -12.72 4.14 3.48
CA SER A 257 -14.13 4.50 3.74
C SER A 257 -14.56 4.25 5.19
N THR A 258 -13.65 3.84 6.08
CA THR A 258 -14.00 3.55 7.49
C THR A 258 -14.44 4.79 8.27
N GLY A 259 -14.11 5.98 7.80
CA GLY A 259 -14.34 7.25 8.51
C GLY A 259 -13.45 7.45 9.73
N ALA A 260 -12.50 6.54 9.96
CA ALA A 260 -11.54 6.62 11.05
C ALA A 260 -10.43 7.63 10.75
N GLU A 261 -9.93 8.30 11.79
CA GLU A 261 -8.68 9.05 11.72
C GLU A 261 -7.54 8.06 11.47
N MET A 262 -6.80 8.26 10.37
CA MET A 262 -5.69 7.41 9.96
C MET A 262 -4.40 8.24 9.94
N THR A 263 -3.26 7.61 10.24
CA THR A 263 -1.96 8.24 10.01
C THR A 263 -1.75 8.52 8.52
N ASP A 264 -0.97 9.56 8.19
CA ASP A 264 -0.61 9.88 6.80
C ASP A 264 0.00 8.66 6.09
N PHE A 265 0.81 7.88 6.81
CA PHE A 265 1.39 6.64 6.33
C PHE A 265 0.33 5.61 5.90
N MET A 266 -0.70 5.38 6.73
CA MET A 266 -1.77 4.45 6.39
C MET A 266 -2.65 4.95 5.26
N GLN A 267 -2.95 6.25 5.23
CA GLN A 267 -3.66 6.89 4.11
C GLN A 267 -2.90 6.68 2.80
N GLN A 268 -1.59 6.92 2.80
CA GLN A 268 -0.73 6.74 1.64
C GLN A 268 -0.69 5.27 1.19
N ARG A 269 -0.52 4.31 2.11
CA ARG A 269 -0.52 2.88 1.76
C ARG A 269 -1.82 2.46 1.07
N LEU A 270 -2.96 2.80 1.64
CA LEU A 270 -4.26 2.47 1.07
C LEU A 270 -4.49 3.13 -0.31
N VAL A 271 -4.15 4.41 -0.46
CA VAL A 271 -4.25 5.13 -1.74
C VAL A 271 -3.36 4.49 -2.80
N THR A 272 -2.10 4.19 -2.46
CA THR A 272 -1.15 3.55 -3.38
C THR A 272 -1.59 2.14 -3.76
N THR A 273 -2.00 1.31 -2.79
CA THR A 273 -2.51 -0.04 -3.05
C THR A 273 -3.76 -0.01 -3.92
N LEU A 274 -4.67 0.93 -3.70
CA LEU A 274 -5.85 1.11 -4.53
C LEU A 274 -5.48 1.47 -5.99
N CYS A 275 -4.57 2.42 -6.21
CA CYS A 275 -4.09 2.77 -7.56
C CYS A 275 -3.36 1.61 -8.24
N ARG A 276 -2.53 0.87 -7.48
CA ARG A 276 -1.81 -0.32 -7.95
C ARG A 276 -2.76 -1.42 -8.39
N ALA A 277 -3.85 -1.66 -7.66
CA ALA A 277 -4.86 -2.64 -8.04
C ALA A 277 -5.44 -2.34 -9.45
N VAL A 278 -5.74 -1.07 -9.72
CA VAL A 278 -6.23 -0.64 -11.04
C VAL A 278 -5.17 -0.81 -12.12
N ASP A 279 -3.90 -0.46 -11.86
CA ASP A 279 -2.80 -0.68 -12.83
C ASP A 279 -2.65 -2.16 -13.19
N LEU A 280 -2.67 -3.03 -12.17
CA LEU A 280 -2.51 -4.47 -12.33
C LEU A 280 -3.66 -5.10 -13.11
N GLU A 281 -4.91 -4.69 -12.86
CA GLU A 281 -6.07 -5.21 -13.61
C GLU A 281 -5.99 -4.91 -15.10
N PHE A 282 -5.52 -3.72 -15.48
CA PHE A 282 -5.51 -3.28 -16.87
C PHE A 282 -4.16 -3.44 -17.58
N ARG A 283 -3.14 -4.00 -16.92
CA ARG A 283 -1.78 -4.15 -17.47
C ARG A 283 -1.75 -4.85 -18.84
N GLN A 284 -2.66 -5.79 -19.07
CA GLN A 284 -2.78 -6.55 -20.33
C GLN A 284 -4.12 -6.33 -21.04
N ALA A 285 -4.92 -5.34 -20.60
CA ALA A 285 -6.21 -5.06 -21.19
C ALA A 285 -6.08 -4.31 -22.52
N THR A 286 -7.09 -4.46 -23.38
CA THR A 286 -7.19 -3.59 -24.56
C THR A 286 -7.58 -2.16 -24.14
N PRO A 287 -7.16 -1.12 -24.88
CA PRO A 287 -7.44 0.27 -24.51
C PRO A 287 -8.94 0.55 -24.27
N HIS A 288 -9.82 -0.04 -25.09
CA HIS A 288 -11.27 0.10 -24.91
C HIS A 288 -11.77 -0.46 -23.58
N LYS A 289 -11.32 -1.67 -23.20
CA LYS A 289 -11.69 -2.29 -21.92
C LYS A 289 -11.13 -1.51 -20.73
N GLU A 290 -9.90 -1.00 -20.87
CA GLU A 290 -9.27 -0.15 -19.86
C GLU A 290 -10.07 1.15 -19.64
N ILE A 291 -10.47 1.85 -20.71
CA ILE A 291 -11.25 3.10 -20.60
C ILE A 291 -12.59 2.86 -19.89
N GLU A 292 -13.32 1.81 -20.28
CA GLU A 292 -14.61 1.46 -19.66
C GLU A 292 -14.45 1.07 -18.17
N GLY A 293 -13.43 0.27 -17.88
CA GLY A 293 -13.10 -0.16 -16.53
C GLY A 293 -12.69 1.01 -15.62
N LEU A 294 -11.85 1.92 -16.11
CA LEU A 294 -11.44 3.13 -15.39
C LEU A 294 -12.64 4.04 -15.06
N ALA A 295 -13.59 4.19 -15.98
CA ALA A 295 -14.82 4.94 -15.72
C ALA A 295 -15.68 4.30 -14.61
N THR A 296 -15.67 2.97 -14.53
CA THR A 296 -16.33 2.23 -13.45
C THR A 296 -15.67 2.53 -12.10
N TYR A 297 -14.35 2.49 -12.02
CA TYR A 297 -13.61 2.83 -10.80
C TYR A 297 -13.76 4.30 -10.40
N GLU A 298 -13.77 5.22 -11.36
CA GLU A 298 -14.03 6.65 -11.10
C GLU A 298 -15.42 6.85 -10.46
N LYS A 299 -16.43 6.15 -10.98
CA LYS A 299 -17.79 6.18 -10.44
C LYS A 299 -17.88 5.57 -9.04
N GLN A 300 -17.20 4.45 -8.80
CA GLN A 300 -17.16 3.80 -7.48
C GLN A 300 -16.55 4.71 -6.42
N ILE A 301 -15.36 5.25 -6.67
CA ILE A 301 -14.70 6.12 -5.68
C ILE A 301 -15.43 7.46 -5.50
N SER A 302 -16.04 8.00 -6.56
CA SER A 302 -16.85 9.23 -6.46
C SER A 302 -18.09 9.06 -5.58
N ARG A 303 -18.65 7.85 -5.52
CA ARG A 303 -19.82 7.50 -4.69
C ARG A 303 -19.47 6.98 -3.30
N SER A 304 -18.20 6.72 -3.05
CA SER A 304 -17.72 6.16 -1.78
C SER A 304 -17.72 7.21 -0.66
N ALA A 305 -17.65 6.73 0.58
CA ALA A 305 -17.50 7.56 1.78
C ALA A 305 -16.07 8.10 1.98
N VAL A 306 -15.15 7.85 1.05
CA VAL A 306 -13.75 8.31 1.15
C VAL A 306 -13.68 9.84 1.28
N PRO A 307 -12.94 10.39 2.26
CA PRO A 307 -12.77 11.83 2.42
C PRO A 307 -12.26 12.53 1.16
N GLY A 308 -12.68 13.78 0.94
CA GLY A 308 -12.34 14.54 -0.27
C GLY A 308 -10.83 14.64 -0.52
N GLU A 309 -10.03 14.84 0.52
CA GLU A 309 -8.57 14.95 0.44
C GLU A 309 -7.91 13.64 -0.03
N LEU A 310 -8.42 12.48 0.39
CA LEU A 310 -7.93 11.16 -0.03
C LEU A 310 -8.47 10.74 -1.39
N ARG A 311 -9.66 11.24 -1.76
CA ARG A 311 -10.32 10.96 -3.03
C ARG A 311 -9.62 11.66 -4.20
N ARG A 312 -9.20 12.91 -4.02
CA ARG A 312 -8.55 13.74 -5.05
C ARG A 312 -7.36 13.06 -5.74
N PRO A 313 -6.34 12.52 -5.03
CA PRO A 313 -5.19 11.91 -5.68
C PRO A 313 -5.56 10.67 -6.50
N VAL A 314 -6.52 9.86 -6.04
CA VAL A 314 -7.00 8.69 -6.78
C VAL A 314 -7.76 9.09 -8.03
N LEU A 315 -8.66 10.08 -7.95
CA LEU A 315 -9.36 10.60 -9.13
C LEU A 315 -8.39 11.20 -10.16
N ALA A 316 -7.35 11.90 -9.70
CA ALA A 316 -6.30 12.40 -10.58
C ALA A 316 -5.56 11.24 -11.28
N TYR A 317 -5.23 10.18 -10.55
CA TYR A 317 -4.64 8.97 -11.10
C TYR A 317 -5.53 8.34 -12.19
N LEU A 318 -6.82 8.08 -11.89
CA LEU A 318 -7.77 7.47 -12.83
C LEU A 318 -7.94 8.29 -14.11
N LYS A 319 -7.98 9.62 -13.98
CA LYS A 319 -8.05 10.54 -15.13
C LYS A 319 -6.78 10.49 -15.98
N THR A 320 -5.60 10.46 -15.35
CA THR A 320 -4.33 10.31 -16.07
C THR A 320 -4.24 8.95 -16.77
N ALA A 321 -4.64 7.86 -16.12
CA ALA A 321 -4.73 6.53 -16.74
C ALA A 321 -5.71 6.51 -17.92
N THR A 322 -6.87 7.16 -17.80
CA THR A 322 -7.86 7.24 -18.89
C THR A 322 -7.31 8.00 -20.09
N ARG A 323 -6.57 9.11 -19.85
CA ARG A 323 -5.89 9.86 -20.92
C ARG A 323 -4.83 9.01 -21.60
N ARG A 324 -4.05 8.21 -20.84
CA ARG A 324 -3.08 7.26 -21.39
C ARG A 324 -3.77 6.26 -22.30
N ALA A 325 -4.80 5.57 -21.82
CA ALA A 325 -5.52 4.55 -22.56
C ALA A 325 -6.11 5.09 -23.88
N LYS A 326 -6.69 6.30 -23.86
CA LYS A 326 -7.18 6.98 -25.08
C LYS A 326 -6.08 7.23 -26.12
N LYS A 327 -4.89 7.66 -25.67
CA LYS A 327 -3.74 7.87 -26.58
C LYS A 327 -3.17 6.57 -27.13
N ILE A 328 -3.18 5.49 -26.35
CA ILE A 328 -2.80 4.15 -26.83
C ILE A 328 -3.79 3.69 -27.91
N SER A 329 -5.09 3.86 -27.68
CA SER A 329 -6.13 3.58 -28.69
C SER A 329 -5.87 4.35 -29.99
N GLU A 330 -5.61 5.67 -29.90
CA GLU A 330 -5.30 6.50 -31.08
C GLU A 330 -4.02 6.02 -31.80
N LEU A 331 -3.00 5.62 -31.04
CA LEU A 331 -1.75 5.08 -31.60
C LEU A 331 -1.99 3.77 -32.35
N ASP A 332 -2.83 2.89 -31.81
CA ASP A 332 -3.14 1.60 -32.43
C ASP A 332 -3.99 1.79 -33.71
N ASP A 333 -4.96 2.72 -33.69
CA ASP A 333 -5.73 3.12 -34.87
C ASP A 333 -4.81 3.65 -36.00
N LEU A 334 -3.82 4.48 -35.65
CA LEU A 334 -2.87 5.03 -36.61
C LEU A 334 -1.93 3.98 -37.19
N LYS A 335 -1.51 2.99 -36.40
CA LYS A 335 -0.71 1.86 -36.90
C LYS A 335 -1.54 0.95 -37.81
N GLY A 336 -2.82 0.74 -37.48
CA GLY A 336 -3.75 -0.08 -38.25
C GLY A 336 -4.03 0.45 -39.66
N LYS A 337 -3.84 1.75 -39.91
CA LYS A 337 -4.02 2.37 -41.24
C LYS A 337 -3.03 1.87 -42.29
N GLY A 338 -1.94 1.19 -41.91
CA GLY A 338 -0.95 0.61 -42.83
C GLY A 338 -0.18 1.66 -43.65
N ALA A 339 0.88 1.24 -44.33
CA ALA A 339 1.56 2.12 -45.29
C ALA A 339 0.67 2.32 -46.54
N PRO A 340 0.66 3.50 -47.17
CA PRO A 340 -0.01 3.71 -48.44
C PRO A 340 0.39 2.65 -49.48
N PHE A 341 -0.56 2.19 -50.29
CA PHE A 341 -0.27 1.46 -51.53
C PHE A 341 0.77 2.24 -52.34
N GLY A 342 1.94 1.65 -52.55
CA GLY A 342 3.06 2.27 -53.29
C GLY A 342 4.31 2.62 -52.46
N ALA A 343 4.29 2.46 -51.13
CA ALA A 343 5.52 2.55 -50.32
C ALA A 343 6.54 1.44 -50.67
N GLU A 344 6.07 0.31 -51.20
CA GLU A 344 6.90 -0.81 -51.69
C GLU A 344 7.15 -0.76 -53.22
N GLY A 345 6.95 0.38 -53.88
CA GLY A 345 7.38 0.59 -55.27
C GLY A 345 6.54 -0.10 -56.37
N GLY A 346 5.43 -0.74 -56.00
CA GLY A 346 4.49 -1.30 -56.98
C GLY A 346 3.61 -0.22 -57.59
N ALA A 347 4.05 0.45 -58.66
CA ALA A 347 3.16 1.21 -59.53
C ALA A 347 2.01 0.29 -60.02
N PRO A 348 0.83 0.81 -60.42
CA PRO A 348 -0.23 0.01 -61.02
C PRO A 348 0.14 -0.33 -62.47
N VAL A 349 1.29 -1.00 -62.65
CA VAL A 349 1.84 -1.45 -63.93
C VAL A 349 0.80 -2.28 -64.68
N LYS A 350 -0.05 -3.03 -63.97
CA LYS A 350 -1.12 -3.84 -64.57
C LYS A 350 -2.24 -3.00 -65.21
N ILE A 351 -2.58 -1.83 -64.65
CA ILE A 351 -3.60 -0.93 -65.22
C ILE A 351 -3.00 -0.14 -66.40
N LEU A 352 -1.73 0.27 -66.29
CA LEU A 352 -1.02 0.94 -67.39
C LEU A 352 -0.76 -0.01 -68.58
N ILE A 353 -0.47 -1.29 -68.32
CA ILE A 353 -0.35 -2.32 -69.37
C ILE A 353 -1.72 -2.61 -70.00
N ALA A 354 -2.79 -2.70 -69.21
CA ALA A 354 -4.14 -2.90 -69.75
C ALA A 354 -4.61 -1.70 -70.61
N ALA A 355 -4.29 -0.48 -70.20
CA ALA A 355 -4.58 0.73 -70.97
C ALA A 355 -3.75 0.82 -72.27
N ALA A 356 -2.49 0.37 -72.24
CA ALA A 356 -1.62 0.34 -73.43
C ALA A 356 -2.12 -0.61 -74.53
N VAL A 357 -2.79 -1.72 -74.16
CA VAL A 357 -3.36 -2.68 -75.12
C VAL A 357 -4.61 -2.13 -75.83
N VAL A 358 -5.40 -1.28 -75.15
CA VAL A 358 -6.60 -0.64 -75.73
C VAL A 358 -6.24 0.54 -76.67
N LEU A 359 -5.07 1.14 -76.49
CA LEU A 359 -4.64 2.34 -77.21
C LEU A 359 -3.92 2.09 -78.54
N VAL A 360 -3.70 0.83 -78.94
CA VAL A 360 -3.00 0.46 -80.19
C VAL A 360 -3.73 0.90 -81.48
N LEU A 361 -4.97 1.37 -81.39
CA LEU A 361 -5.75 1.90 -82.53
C LEU A 361 -5.85 3.44 -82.58
N ALA A 362 -5.31 4.16 -81.59
CA ALA A 362 -5.32 5.62 -81.57
C ALA A 362 -3.90 6.17 -81.81
N GLN A 363 -3.81 7.31 -82.51
CA GLN A 363 -2.54 7.92 -82.92
C GLN A 363 -1.51 8.00 -81.79
N ILE A 364 -0.25 7.68 -82.11
CA ILE A 364 0.91 7.61 -81.19
C ILE A 364 1.00 8.82 -80.22
N TRP A 365 0.59 10.01 -80.68
CA TRP A 365 0.56 11.24 -79.89
C TRP A 365 -0.45 11.20 -78.72
N ALA A 366 -1.59 10.54 -78.88
CA ALA A 366 -2.56 10.35 -77.81
C ALA A 366 -2.02 9.40 -76.73
N ILE A 367 -1.31 8.34 -77.13
CA ILE A 367 -0.67 7.39 -76.21
C ILE A 367 0.36 8.11 -75.34
N LEU A 368 1.24 8.91 -75.98
CA LEU A 368 2.26 9.67 -75.27
C LEU A 368 1.63 10.67 -74.28
N TYR A 369 0.56 11.35 -74.69
CA TYR A 369 -0.18 12.26 -73.83
C TYR A 369 -0.78 11.55 -72.59
N PHE A 370 -1.45 10.41 -72.77
CA PHE A 370 -2.02 9.65 -71.65
C PHE A 370 -0.95 9.07 -70.72
N LEU A 371 0.20 8.64 -71.24
CA LEU A 371 1.32 8.19 -70.42
C LEU A 371 1.90 9.32 -69.58
N VAL A 372 2.10 10.51 -70.16
CA VAL A 372 2.60 11.69 -69.43
C VAL A 372 1.56 12.16 -68.41
N ALA A 373 0.29 12.28 -68.79
CA ALA A 373 -0.79 12.67 -67.88
C ALA A 373 -0.94 11.67 -66.72
N GLY A 374 -0.87 10.37 -67.01
CA GLY A 374 -0.87 9.31 -65.99
C GLY A 374 0.34 9.36 -65.06
N ALA A 375 1.53 9.63 -65.59
CA ALA A 375 2.74 9.79 -64.79
C ALA A 375 2.68 11.02 -63.87
N VAL A 376 2.16 12.15 -64.37
CA VAL A 376 1.98 13.38 -63.57
C VAL A 376 0.92 13.17 -62.49
N ALA A 377 -0.23 12.56 -62.82
CA ALA A 377 -1.27 12.24 -61.86
C ALA A 377 -0.77 11.28 -60.76
N TRP A 378 0.02 10.26 -61.14
CA TRP A 378 0.65 9.35 -60.20
C TRP A 378 1.68 10.05 -59.31
N ALA A 379 2.52 10.92 -59.87
CA ALA A 379 3.49 11.70 -59.10
C ALA A 379 2.81 12.63 -58.10
N ALA A 380 1.71 13.28 -58.48
CA ALA A 380 0.89 14.10 -57.59
C ALA A 380 0.26 13.26 -56.46
N TYR A 381 -0.31 12.10 -56.80
CA TYR A 381 -0.85 11.16 -55.82
C TYR A 381 0.22 10.64 -54.86
N ALA A 382 1.38 10.21 -55.37
CA ALA A 382 2.50 9.73 -54.56
C ALA A 382 3.06 10.83 -53.64
N PHE A 383 3.13 12.07 -54.10
CA PHE A 383 3.55 13.21 -53.29
C PHE A 383 2.54 13.49 -52.16
N TYR A 384 1.24 13.47 -52.48
CA TYR A 384 0.17 13.62 -51.50
C TYR A 384 0.24 12.52 -50.42
N MET A 385 0.30 11.24 -50.82
CA MET A 385 0.39 10.12 -49.88
C MET A 385 1.68 10.17 -49.04
N ARG A 386 2.81 10.61 -49.60
CA ARG A 386 4.07 10.78 -48.86
C ARG A 386 4.01 11.94 -47.86
N LYS A 387 3.20 12.97 -48.12
CA LYS A 387 2.95 14.05 -47.16
C LYS A 387 2.09 13.54 -46.00
N GLU A 388 0.96 12.91 -46.31
CA GLU A 388 0.05 12.33 -45.33
C GLU A 388 0.77 11.29 -44.45
N TRP A 389 1.59 10.43 -45.04
CA TRP A 389 2.38 9.44 -44.29
C TRP A 389 3.40 10.09 -43.35
N ARG A 390 4.03 11.19 -43.74
CA ARG A 390 4.95 11.93 -42.85
C ARG A 390 4.19 12.52 -41.67
N GLU A 391 3.00 13.07 -41.89
CA GLU A 391 2.14 13.59 -40.82
C GLU A 391 1.71 12.47 -39.84
N VAL A 392 1.33 11.29 -40.36
CA VAL A 392 1.02 10.11 -39.54
C VAL A 392 2.24 9.68 -38.72
N GLN A 393 3.43 9.60 -39.32
CA GLN A 393 4.65 9.22 -38.59
C GLN A 393 5.02 10.24 -37.51
N GLN A 394 4.89 11.54 -37.79
CA GLN A 394 5.08 12.60 -36.80
C GLN A 394 4.09 12.46 -35.64
N ARG A 395 2.81 12.20 -35.94
CA ARG A 395 1.78 11.98 -34.92
C ARG A 395 2.07 10.75 -34.06
N ILE A 396 2.51 9.64 -34.67
CA ILE A 396 2.93 8.43 -33.94
C ILE A 396 4.08 8.75 -32.97
N GLN A 397 5.10 9.50 -33.40
CA GLN A 397 6.21 9.87 -32.53
C GLN A 397 5.77 10.80 -31.39
N GLN A 398 4.90 11.76 -31.69
CA GLN A 398 4.32 12.63 -30.67
C GLN A 398 3.52 11.84 -29.63
N LEU A 399 2.63 10.93 -30.06
CA LEU A 399 1.83 10.10 -29.15
C LEU A 399 2.71 9.21 -28.28
N ARG A 400 3.78 8.62 -28.82
CA ARG A 400 4.74 7.83 -28.03
C ARG A 400 5.37 8.65 -26.92
N LYS A 401 5.77 9.90 -27.21
CA LYS A 401 6.32 10.81 -26.21
C LYS A 401 5.30 11.12 -25.12
N GLU A 402 4.08 11.50 -25.51
CA GLU A 402 3.00 11.85 -24.59
C GLU A 402 2.58 10.65 -23.72
N ILE A 403 2.54 9.43 -24.27
CA ILE A 403 2.31 8.19 -23.51
C ILE A 403 3.46 7.96 -22.50
N GLY A 404 4.70 8.18 -22.91
CA GLY A 404 5.86 8.10 -22.02
C GLY A 404 5.81 9.10 -20.85
N ASP A 405 5.38 10.34 -21.12
CA ASP A 405 5.17 11.36 -20.09
C ASP A 405 4.07 10.95 -19.09
N LEU A 406 2.93 10.45 -19.60
CA LEU A 406 1.83 9.96 -18.76
C LEU A 406 2.23 8.74 -17.94
N ASN A 407 3.02 7.81 -18.50
CA ASN A 407 3.53 6.65 -17.77
C ASN A 407 4.44 7.07 -16.61
N ARG A 408 5.29 8.10 -16.79
CA ARG A 408 6.08 8.65 -15.69
C ARG A 408 5.22 9.29 -14.61
N GLU A 409 4.17 10.02 -14.99
CA GLU A 409 3.23 10.61 -14.03
C GLU A 409 2.48 9.53 -13.23
N ILE A 410 2.04 8.46 -13.90
CA ILE A 410 1.38 7.30 -13.27
C ILE A 410 2.34 6.58 -12.33
N ALA A 411 3.56 6.28 -12.79
CA ALA A 411 4.59 5.63 -11.98
C ALA A 411 4.91 6.45 -10.73
N ALA A 412 5.08 7.78 -10.83
CA ALA A 412 5.33 8.63 -9.66
C ALA A 412 4.21 8.58 -8.60
N ARG A 413 2.98 8.21 -8.98
CA ARG A 413 1.84 8.07 -8.06
C ARG A 413 1.70 6.65 -7.47
N ILE A 414 2.19 5.63 -8.17
CA ILE A 414 2.18 4.23 -7.72
C ILE A 414 3.46 3.89 -6.94
N ASP A 415 4.62 4.34 -7.40
CA ASP A 415 5.96 4.05 -6.86
C ASP A 415 6.40 5.04 -5.77
N LEU A 416 5.46 5.64 -5.04
CA LEU A 416 5.81 6.11 -3.71
C LEU A 416 6.34 4.89 -2.95
N PRO A 417 7.57 4.93 -2.39
CA PRO A 417 8.16 3.76 -1.78
C PRO A 417 7.22 3.25 -0.69
N ILE A 418 6.47 2.20 -1.02
CA ILE A 418 6.07 1.20 -0.04
C ILE A 418 7.41 0.63 0.34
N ASP A 419 7.96 1.13 1.43
CA ASP A 419 9.29 0.78 1.92
C ASP A 419 9.56 -0.70 1.60
N ARG A 420 10.50 -0.94 0.68
CA ARG A 420 10.79 -2.29 0.17
C ARG A 420 11.26 -3.18 1.33
N GLU A 421 11.75 -2.59 2.41
CA GLU A 421 12.07 -3.31 3.64
C GLU A 421 10.81 -3.80 4.36
N SER A 422 9.71 -3.03 4.38
CA SER A 422 8.46 -3.46 5.01
C SER A 422 7.72 -4.58 4.27
N THR A 423 7.97 -4.79 2.97
CA THR A 423 7.38 -5.95 2.24
C THR A 423 8.27 -7.19 2.35
N GLN A 424 9.55 -7.01 2.69
CA GLN A 424 10.46 -8.10 3.04
C GLN A 424 10.38 -8.48 4.53
N ARG A 425 9.79 -7.62 5.38
CA ARG A 425 9.61 -7.82 6.82
C ARG A 425 8.13 -7.82 7.29
N ALA A 426 7.17 -8.04 6.38
CA ALA A 426 5.74 -8.20 6.69
C ALA A 426 5.28 -9.65 6.68
#